data_AF-A0A173ULF6-F1
#
_entry.id   AF-A0A173ULF6-F1
#
_cell.length_a   1.000
_cell.length_b   1.000
_cell.length_c   1.000
_cell.angle_alpha   90.00
_cell.angle_beta   90.00
_cell.angle_gamma   90.00
#
_symmetry.space_group_name_H-M   'P 1'
#
loop_
_entity.id
_entity.type
_entity.pdbx_description
1 polymer ?
#
loop_
_entity_poly.entity_id
_entity_poly.type
_entity_poly.pdbx_seq_one_letter_code
_entity_poly.pdbx_strand_id
1 'polypeptide(L)'
;MLSERILKLPGFLYQIGNNYYYLGKWICKECTDQAATDCVTMYQMCRAGKEEPETNTYFQKLRAYSDFALEVPYNPSKIAADMKAILESLSDEQLHNLTEQIDHLEEDITRYCG
;
A
#
# COMPACT_ATOMS: atom_id res chain seq x y z
N MET A 1 6.22 -15.32 -3.91
CA MET A 1 5.67 -14.44 -4.98
C MET A 1 5.23 -13.11 -4.37
N LEU A 2 5.21 -12.00 -5.12
CA LEU A 2 4.88 -10.66 -4.57
C LEU A 2 3.47 -10.62 -3.94
N SER A 3 2.51 -11.29 -4.57
CA SER A 3 1.15 -11.48 -4.03
C SER A 3 1.14 -12.07 -2.62
N GLU A 4 1.96 -13.09 -2.33
CA GLU A 4 2.04 -13.71 -1.02
C GLU A 4 2.63 -12.79 0.05
N ARG A 5 3.53 -11.87 -0.35
CA ARG A 5 4.05 -10.84 0.56
C ARG A 5 2.94 -9.86 0.93
N ILE A 6 2.27 -9.30 -0.08
CA ILE A 6 1.20 -8.32 0.11
C ILE A 6 0.05 -8.91 0.95
N LEU A 7 -0.34 -10.17 0.71
CA LEU A 7 -1.41 -10.85 1.45
C LEU A 7 -1.07 -11.16 2.91
N LYS A 8 0.18 -10.99 3.35
CA LYS A 8 0.57 -11.05 4.76
C LYS A 8 0.49 -9.71 5.48
N LEU A 9 0.46 -8.61 4.72
CA LEU A 9 0.39 -7.25 5.23
C LEU A 9 -1.07 -6.86 5.51
N PRO A 10 -1.35 -6.03 6.53
CA PRO A 10 -2.73 -5.66 6.87
C PRO A 10 -3.47 -4.95 5.72
N GLY A 11 -2.80 -4.02 5.06
CA GLY A 11 -3.39 -3.13 4.07
C GLY A 11 -2.61 -1.82 4.05
N PHE A 12 -2.23 -1.38 2.85
CA PHE A 12 -1.60 -0.07 2.65
C PHE A 12 -1.96 0.47 1.28
N LEU A 13 -1.70 1.76 1.06
CA LEU A 13 -1.97 2.43 -0.20
C LEU A 13 -0.68 2.56 -1.01
N TYR A 14 -0.69 2.03 -2.23
CA TYR A 14 0.47 2.02 -3.13
C TYR A 14 0.15 2.78 -4.40
N GLN A 15 1.18 3.43 -4.95
CA GLN A 15 1.09 4.02 -6.28
C GLN A 15 1.54 3.00 -7.33
N ILE A 16 0.72 2.78 -8.36
CA ILE A 16 1.00 1.90 -9.48
C ILE A 16 0.71 2.66 -10.78
N GLY A 17 1.77 3.08 -11.46
CA GLY A 17 1.65 4.01 -12.58
C GLY A 17 0.98 5.32 -12.15
N ASN A 18 -0.14 5.66 -12.79
CA ASN A 18 -0.91 6.87 -12.51
C ASN A 18 -2.05 6.65 -11.50
N ASN A 19 -2.25 5.42 -11.04
CA ASN A 19 -3.35 5.04 -10.17
C ASN A 19 -2.83 4.66 -8.77
N TYR A 20 -3.75 4.60 -7.81
CA TYR A 20 -3.46 4.21 -6.44
C TYR A 20 -4.33 3.05 -6.02
N TYR A 21 -3.74 2.08 -5.32
CA TYR A 21 -4.44 0.87 -4.91
C TYR A 21 -4.21 0.57 -3.44
N TYR A 22 -5.30 0.34 -2.73
CA TYR A 22 -5.30 -0.29 -1.43
C TYR A 22 -5.04 -1.79 -1.61
N LEU A 23 -3.88 -2.26 -1.16
CA LEU A 23 -3.50 -3.67 -1.27
C LEU A 23 -3.10 -4.24 0.10
N GLY A 24 -3.57 -5.44 0.41
CA GLY A 24 -3.22 -6.17 1.62
C GLY A 24 -4.06 -7.42 1.80
N LYS A 25 -3.89 -8.07 2.96
CA LYS A 25 -4.66 -9.25 3.37
C LYS A 25 -6.16 -9.02 3.29
N TRP A 26 -6.61 -7.84 3.71
CA TRP A 26 -8.01 -7.52 3.92
C TRP A 26 -8.59 -6.58 2.86
N ILE A 27 -7.78 -6.13 1.89
CA ILE A 27 -8.16 -5.16 0.86
C ILE A 27 -7.46 -5.43 -0.47
N CYS A 28 -8.20 -5.32 -1.55
CA CYS A 28 -7.65 -5.16 -2.89
C CYS A 28 -8.63 -4.29 -3.69
N LYS A 29 -8.36 -2.98 -3.78
CA LYS A 29 -9.21 -2.05 -4.51
C LYS A 29 -8.47 -0.79 -4.94
N GLU A 30 -8.96 -0.15 -5.99
CA GLU A 30 -8.52 1.18 -6.39
C GLU A 30 -8.92 2.24 -5.36
N CYS A 31 -8.06 3.24 -5.18
CA CYS A 31 -8.29 4.41 -4.35
C CYS A 31 -8.53 5.63 -5.25
N THR A 32 -9.68 6.28 -5.04
CA THR A 32 -10.06 7.53 -5.71
C THR A 32 -10.15 8.71 -4.74
N ASP A 33 -9.78 8.51 -3.48
CA ASP A 33 -9.78 9.56 -2.46
C ASP A 33 -8.52 10.41 -2.60
N GLN A 34 -8.69 11.66 -3.03
CA GLN A 34 -7.59 12.59 -3.23
C GLN A 34 -6.77 12.79 -1.95
N ALA A 35 -7.41 12.90 -0.79
CA ALA A 35 -6.71 13.14 0.47
C ALA A 35 -5.82 11.95 0.87
N ALA A 36 -6.22 10.72 0.51
CA ALA A 36 -5.40 9.54 0.71
C ALA A 36 -4.24 9.48 -0.30
N THR A 37 -4.48 9.80 -1.57
CA THR A 37 -3.43 9.81 -2.59
C THR A 37 -2.38 10.90 -2.36
N ASP A 38 -2.77 12.11 -1.98
CA ASP A 38 -1.86 13.19 -1.58
C ASP A 38 -1.00 12.76 -0.37
N CYS A 39 -1.60 12.01 0.56
CA CYS A 39 -0.90 11.46 1.71
C CYS A 39 0.20 10.47 1.31
N VAL A 40 0.03 9.70 0.21
CA VAL A 40 1.07 8.81 -0.33
C VAL A 40 2.25 9.63 -0.83
N THR A 41 1.98 10.69 -1.60
CA THR A 41 3.05 11.57 -2.11
C THR A 41 3.84 12.19 -0.97
N MET A 42 3.15 12.71 0.06
CA MET A 42 3.83 13.28 1.21
C MET A 42 4.64 12.24 1.99
N TYR A 43 4.11 11.04 2.19
CA TYR A 43 4.84 9.93 2.81
C TYR A 43 6.12 9.59 2.04
N GLN A 44 6.03 9.43 0.71
CA GLN A 44 7.17 9.11 -0.14
C GLN A 44 8.24 10.22 -0.11
N MET A 45 7.82 11.49 -0.17
CA MET A 45 8.73 12.64 -0.11
C MET A 45 9.46 12.73 1.23
N CYS A 46 8.73 12.68 2.36
CA CYS A 46 9.32 12.74 3.69
C CYS A 46 10.27 11.56 3.94
N ARG A 47 9.90 10.36 3.48
CA ARG A 47 10.74 9.18 3.60
C ARG A 47 12.04 9.31 2.80
N ALA A 48 11.97 9.80 1.57
CA ALA A 48 13.15 10.08 0.75
C ALA A 48 14.04 11.17 1.38
N GLY A 49 13.43 12.17 2.02
CA GLY A 49 14.11 13.22 2.78
C GLY A 49 14.65 12.78 4.14
N LYS A 50 14.32 11.58 4.62
CA LYS A 50 14.62 11.06 5.97
C LYS A 50 14.06 11.95 7.08
N GLU A 51 12.90 12.55 6.83
CA GLU A 51 12.11 13.35 7.77
C GLU A 51 11.29 12.41 8.64
N GLU A 52 11.92 11.80 9.64
CA GLU A 52 11.33 10.69 10.43
C GLU A 52 10.00 11.04 11.13
N PRO A 53 9.85 12.20 11.80
CA PRO A 53 8.58 12.56 12.43
C PRO A 53 7.42 12.68 11.43
N GLU A 54 7.68 13.30 10.29
CA GLU A 54 6.72 13.50 9.21
C GLU A 54 6.41 12.18 8.51
N THR A 55 7.43 11.37 8.24
CA THR A 55 7.28 10.02 7.66
C THR A 55 6.36 9.17 8.52
N ASN A 56 6.59 9.11 9.84
CA ASN A 56 5.70 8.40 10.75
C ASN A 56 4.28 8.99 10.71
N THR A 57 4.13 10.31 10.73
CA THR A 57 2.82 10.97 10.70
C THR A 57 2.00 10.56 9.47
N TYR A 58 2.59 10.61 8.27
CA TYR A 58 1.91 10.20 7.05
C TYR A 58 1.70 8.69 6.97
N PHE A 59 2.66 7.90 7.46
CA PHE A 59 2.52 6.45 7.60
C PHE A 59 1.29 6.06 8.43
N GLN A 60 1.10 6.66 9.61
CA GLN A 60 -0.07 6.37 10.46
C GLN A 60 -1.39 6.82 9.79
N LYS A 61 -1.38 7.94 9.06
CA LYS A 61 -2.55 8.37 8.27
C LYS A 61 -2.91 7.36 7.19
N LEU A 62 -1.92 6.86 6.44
CA LEU A 62 -2.14 5.85 5.40
C LEU A 62 -2.65 4.52 5.98
N ARG A 63 -2.18 4.13 7.17
CA ARG A 63 -2.76 3.00 7.92
C ARG A 63 -4.23 3.24 8.25
N ALA A 64 -4.57 4.42 8.79
CA ALA A 64 -5.95 4.75 9.12
C ALA A 64 -6.85 4.74 7.87
N TYR A 65 -6.41 5.34 6.75
CA TYR A 65 -7.15 5.25 5.49
C TYR A 65 -7.36 3.80 5.03
N SER A 66 -6.34 2.95 5.18
CA SER A 66 -6.42 1.52 4.83
C SER A 66 -7.41 0.75 5.72
N ASP A 67 -7.47 1.08 7.02
CA ASP A 67 -8.41 0.47 7.97
C ASP A 67 -9.87 0.87 7.68
N PHE A 68 -10.12 2.07 7.14
CA PHE A 68 -11.45 2.45 6.64
C PHE A 68 -11.77 1.84 5.26
N ALA A 69 -10.75 1.38 4.55
CA ALA A 69 -10.88 0.85 3.20
C ALA A 69 -11.13 -0.67 3.16
N LEU A 70 -11.17 -1.34 4.31
CA LEU A 70 -11.35 -2.78 4.46
C LEU A 70 -12.54 -3.34 3.66
N GLU A 71 -12.35 -4.51 3.05
CA GLU A 71 -13.46 -5.22 2.40
C GLU A 71 -14.31 -5.94 3.46
N VAL A 72 -15.57 -5.50 3.58
CA VAL A 72 -16.51 -5.99 4.59
C VAL A 72 -17.82 -6.44 3.91
N PRO A 73 -18.20 -7.73 4.01
CA PRO A 73 -17.51 -8.82 4.71
C PRO A 73 -16.21 -9.23 4.02
N TYR A 74 -15.24 -9.73 4.79
CA TYR A 74 -13.95 -10.19 4.27
C TYR A 74 -14.13 -11.31 3.24
N ASN A 75 -13.57 -11.11 2.03
CA ASN A 75 -13.62 -12.06 0.93
C ASN A 75 -12.21 -12.42 0.41
N PRO A 76 -11.53 -13.41 0.99
CA PRO A 76 -10.17 -13.78 0.61
C PRO A 76 -10.04 -14.24 -0.84
N SER A 77 -11.05 -14.94 -1.37
CA SER A 77 -11.03 -15.45 -2.74
C SER A 77 -11.08 -14.32 -3.76
N LYS A 78 -11.93 -13.31 -3.53
CA LYS A 78 -11.99 -12.12 -4.37
C LYS A 78 -10.71 -11.30 -4.26
N ILE A 79 -10.24 -11.03 -3.04
CA ILE A 79 -8.99 -10.28 -2.82
C ILE A 79 -7.81 -10.94 -3.53
N ALA A 80 -7.66 -12.26 -3.43
CA ALA A 80 -6.59 -12.98 -4.12
C ALA A 80 -6.71 -12.93 -5.65
N ALA A 81 -7.93 -13.02 -6.19
CA ALA A 81 -8.18 -12.94 -7.62
C ALA A 81 -7.89 -11.53 -8.17
N ASP A 82 -8.39 -10.48 -7.50
CA ASP A 82 -8.16 -9.09 -7.86
C ASP A 82 -6.67 -8.73 -7.77
N MET A 83 -6.00 -9.15 -6.70
CA MET A 83 -4.55 -8.97 -6.53
C MET A 83 -3.76 -9.61 -7.67
N LYS A 84 -4.12 -10.84 -8.05
CA LYS A 84 -3.49 -11.54 -9.15
C LYS A 84 -3.69 -10.79 -10.48
N ALA A 85 -4.92 -10.34 -10.75
CA ALA A 85 -5.22 -9.60 -11.97
C ALA A 85 -4.44 -8.28 -12.08
N ILE A 86 -4.30 -7.54 -10.97
CA ILE A 86 -3.48 -6.32 -10.92
C ILE A 86 -2.03 -6.67 -11.24
N LEU A 87 -1.44 -7.64 -10.51
CA LEU A 87 -0.03 -7.99 -10.66
C LEU A 87 0.33 -8.53 -12.05
N GLU A 88 -0.57 -9.30 -12.68
CA GLU A 88 -0.37 -9.81 -14.05
C GLU A 88 -0.47 -8.73 -15.13
N SER A 89 -1.07 -7.57 -14.81
CA SER A 89 -1.19 -6.43 -15.73
C SER A 89 -0.02 -5.44 -15.65
N LEU A 90 0.86 -5.57 -14.65
CA LEU A 90 1.94 -4.62 -14.42
C LEU A 90 3.07 -4.78 -15.43
N SER A 91 3.63 -3.66 -15.87
CA SER A 91 4.94 -3.66 -16.53
C SER A 91 6.05 -4.01 -15.54
N ASP A 92 7.22 -4.40 -16.04
CA ASP A 92 8.40 -4.67 -15.20
C ASP A 92 8.78 -3.48 -14.32
N GLU A 93 8.65 -2.26 -14.86
CA GLU A 93 8.91 -1.01 -14.13
C GLU A 93 7.89 -0.80 -12.99
N GLN A 94 6.60 -0.99 -13.25
CA GLN A 94 5.56 -0.88 -12.23
C GLN A 94 5.72 -1.94 -11.14
N LEU A 95 6.10 -3.16 -11.53
CA LEU A 95 6.35 -4.25 -10.59
C LEU A 95 7.57 -3.96 -9.70
N HIS A 96 8.63 -3.39 -10.26
CA HIS A 96 9.81 -2.97 -9.52
C HIS A 96 9.46 -1.87 -8.50
N ASN A 97 8.79 -0.80 -8.95
CA ASN A 97 8.37 0.30 -8.08
C ASN A 97 7.42 -0.15 -6.97
N LEU A 98 6.50 -1.09 -7.27
CA LEU A 98 5.62 -1.67 -6.25
C LEU A 98 6.42 -2.48 -5.22
N THR A 99 7.43 -3.23 -5.67
CA THR A 99 8.30 -4.01 -4.78
C THR A 99 9.07 -3.11 -3.82
N GLU A 100 9.66 -2.01 -4.31
CA GLU A 100 10.35 -1.04 -3.44
C GLU A 100 9.40 -0.41 -2.40
N GLN A 101 8.18 -0.06 -2.79
CA GLN A 101 7.18 0.46 -1.84
C GLN A 101 6.80 -0.58 -0.77
N ILE A 102 6.76 -1.87 -1.12
CA ILE A 102 6.49 -2.94 -0.16
C ILE A 102 7.67 -3.11 0.81
N ASP A 103 8.91 -3.06 0.30
CA ASP A 103 10.12 -3.13 1.14
C ASP A 103 10.11 -1.96 2.15
N HIS A 104 9.78 -0.75 1.69
CA HIS A 104 9.64 0.43 2.54
C HIS A 104 8.60 0.27 3.64
N LEU A 105 7.44 -0.29 3.30
CA LEU A 105 6.38 -0.57 4.26
C LEU A 105 6.80 -1.60 5.30
N GLU A 106 7.48 -2.68 4.91
CA GLU A 106 7.96 -3.71 5.84
C GLU A 106 8.98 -3.12 6.84
N GLU A 107 9.87 -2.24 6.37
CA GLU A 107 10.79 -1.48 7.23
C GLU A 107 10.02 -0.57 8.21
N ASP A 108 9.07 0.21 7.70
CA ASP A 108 8.35 1.21 8.50
C ASP A 108 7.35 0.58 9.48
N ILE A 109 6.77 -0.58 9.17
CA ILE A 109 6.00 -1.38 10.14
C ILE A 109 6.91 -1.78 11.31
N THR A 110 8.11 -2.28 11.01
CA THR A 110 9.06 -2.70 12.04
C THR A 110 9.49 -1.51 12.90
N ARG A 111 9.63 -0.33 12.29
CA ARG A 111 10.12 0.87 12.93
C ARG A 111 9.07 1.60 13.78
N TYR A 112 7.84 1.71 13.28
CA TYR A 112 6.80 2.57 13.88
C TYR A 112 5.69 1.81 14.61
N CYS A 113 5.66 0.48 14.52
CA CYS A 113 4.65 -0.35 15.18
C CYS A 113 5.24 -1.38 16.16
N GLY A 114 6.56 -1.36 16.35
CA GLY A 114 7.28 -2.15 17.35
C GLY A 114 7.36 -1.49 18.72
#